data_AF-A0A3Q3L8C9-F1
#
_entry.id   AF-A0A3Q3L8C9-F1
#
_cell.length_a   1.000
_cell.length_b   1.000
_cell.length_c   1.000
_cell.angle_alpha   90.00
_cell.angle_beta   90.00
_cell.angle_gamma   90.00
#
_symmetry.space_group_name_H-M   'P 1'
#
loop_
_entity.id
_entity.type
_entity.pdbx_description
1 polymer ?
#
loop_
_entity_poly.entity_id
_entity_poly.type
_entity_poly.pdbx_seq_one_letter_code
_entity_poly.pdbx_strand_id
1 'polypeptide(L)'
;MIPSASLLLLLLLGLSQALPLQEEGSAEEEEEVPDGDITTRILTSNNGTDEILLEGDLLAPKTRNAMMCWSQSCLWKKTSNGLRGEAEDRLRHEGFHRKTCLRFVPRKNEYDYISIENKAGCFSNLGRTGGRQVLSLNRQGCLYHGIIQHEINHALGFQHEQSRSDRDNYVRINWENIDPQMAGNFHREESTNNLNTPYDYSSIMHYGRTAFSIQYGKDSITPIPDPNVQIGQRKGMSYWDIMRINLLYSCK
;
A
#
# COMPACT_ATOMS: atom_id res chain seq x y z
N MET A 1 25.44 -29.57 79.92
CA MET A 1 25.82 -28.48 78.99
C MET A 1 24.58 -27.64 78.70
N ILE A 2 24.44 -26.54 79.44
CA ILE A 2 23.95 -25.17 79.09
C ILE A 2 23.30 -24.99 77.69
N PRO A 3 22.22 -24.19 77.47
CA PRO A 3 20.94 -24.07 78.20
C PRO A 3 19.70 -23.75 77.30
N SER A 4 18.53 -23.75 77.94
CA SER A 4 17.38 -22.81 77.86
C SER A 4 16.75 -22.31 76.55
N ALA A 5 15.42 -22.37 76.60
CA ALA A 5 14.42 -21.82 75.69
C ALA A 5 14.19 -20.29 75.80
N SER A 6 13.58 -19.79 74.72
CA SER A 6 12.50 -18.78 74.67
C SER A 6 12.81 -17.28 74.54
N LEU A 7 11.91 -16.64 73.76
CA LEU A 7 11.66 -15.22 73.49
C LEU A 7 12.63 -14.47 72.54
N LEU A 8 12.17 -14.17 71.32
CA LEU A 8 11.55 -12.86 71.03
C LEU A 8 10.89 -12.86 69.64
N LEU A 9 9.59 -12.58 69.64
CA LEU A 9 8.83 -12.09 68.51
C LEU A 9 9.32 -10.65 68.20
N LEU A 10 9.63 -10.29 66.96
CA LEU A 10 9.34 -8.98 66.38
C LEU A 10 9.72 -8.89 64.90
N LEU A 11 8.70 -8.54 64.10
CA LEU A 11 8.74 -8.18 62.70
C LEU A 11 9.82 -7.14 62.38
N LEU A 12 10.58 -7.34 61.30
CA LEU A 12 11.06 -6.24 60.46
C LEU A 12 11.12 -6.69 58.99
N LEU A 13 10.05 -6.28 58.28
CA LEU A 13 10.03 -5.73 56.92
C LEU A 13 10.93 -6.37 55.86
N GLY A 14 10.25 -7.04 54.91
CA GLY A 14 10.84 -7.50 53.67
C GLY A 14 11.43 -6.36 52.84
N LEU A 15 12.68 -6.56 52.44
CA LEU A 15 13.28 -6.02 51.23
C LEU A 15 13.83 -7.23 50.46
N SER A 16 12.92 -7.97 49.82
CA SER A 16 13.33 -8.86 48.74
C SER A 16 13.80 -7.96 47.61
N GLN A 17 15.11 -7.91 47.37
CA GLN A 17 15.62 -7.49 46.09
C GLN A 17 15.24 -8.58 45.08
N ALA A 18 14.07 -8.43 44.48
CA ALA A 18 13.72 -9.16 43.29
C ALA A 18 14.66 -8.67 42.18
N LEU A 19 15.63 -9.51 41.81
CA LEU A 19 16.23 -9.40 40.48
C LEU A 19 15.10 -9.38 39.46
N PRO A 20 15.10 -8.45 38.49
CA PRO A 20 14.12 -8.51 37.42
C PRO A 20 14.34 -9.84 36.68
N LEU A 21 13.33 -10.71 36.75
CA LEU A 21 13.15 -11.78 35.80
C LEU A 21 13.22 -11.14 34.42
N GLN A 22 14.27 -11.49 33.69
CA GLN A 22 14.32 -11.29 32.26
C GLN A 22 13.17 -12.12 31.70
N GLU A 23 12.02 -11.47 31.48
CA GLU A 23 11.06 -11.97 30.51
C GLU A 23 11.86 -12.09 29.23
N GLU A 24 12.21 -13.33 28.89
CA GLU A 24 12.39 -13.68 27.49
C GLU A 24 11.02 -13.40 26.85
N GLY A 25 10.85 -12.15 26.43
CA GLY A 25 9.92 -11.83 25.38
C GLY A 25 10.35 -12.74 24.25
N SER A 26 9.58 -13.80 24.05
CA SER A 26 9.52 -14.48 22.77
C SER A 26 9.43 -13.34 21.76
N ALA A 27 10.53 -13.10 21.05
CA ALA A 27 10.41 -12.53 19.73
C ALA A 27 9.32 -13.38 19.11
N GLU A 28 8.14 -12.80 18.91
CA GLU A 28 7.21 -13.33 17.95
C GLU A 28 8.08 -13.44 16.70
N GLU A 29 8.47 -14.68 16.39
CA GLU A 29 9.03 -14.98 15.09
C GLU A 29 7.97 -14.44 14.14
N GLU A 30 8.25 -13.27 13.55
CA GLU A 30 7.51 -12.81 12.39
C GLU A 30 7.64 -13.99 11.42
N GLU A 31 6.59 -14.81 11.31
CA GLU A 31 6.54 -15.86 10.31
C GLU A 31 6.93 -15.17 9.01
N GLU A 32 8.09 -15.55 8.46
CA GLU A 32 8.53 -15.09 7.16
C GLU A 32 7.51 -15.62 6.15
N VAL A 33 6.44 -14.86 5.96
CA VAL A 33 5.48 -15.06 4.88
C VAL A 33 6.32 -15.03 3.60
N PRO A 34 6.29 -16.09 2.77
CA PRO A 34 7.20 -16.26 1.64
C PRO A 34 7.32 -14.96 0.86
N ASP A 35 8.55 -14.63 0.44
CA ASP A 35 8.96 -13.47 -0.38
C ASP A 35 7.98 -13.21 -1.54
N GLY A 36 6.87 -12.57 -1.18
CA GLY A 36 5.68 -12.43 -2.00
C GLY A 36 5.55 -10.97 -2.37
N ASP A 37 5.27 -10.75 -3.65
CA ASP A 37 5.09 -9.42 -4.19
C ASP A 37 3.79 -8.74 -3.63
N ILE A 38 3.59 -7.44 -3.91
CA ILE A 38 2.56 -6.47 -3.43
C ILE A 38 1.25 -7.01 -3.87
N THR A 39 1.20 -7.48 -5.11
CA THR A 39 -0.02 -7.94 -5.72
C THR A 39 -0.43 -9.19 -4.98
N THR A 40 0.49 -10.13 -4.76
CA THR A 40 0.19 -11.31 -3.95
C THR A 40 -0.32 -10.94 -2.54
N ARG A 41 0.33 -9.99 -1.85
CA ARG A 41 -0.08 -9.57 -0.49
C ARG A 41 -1.39 -8.78 -0.45
N ILE A 42 -1.56 -7.82 -1.35
CA ILE A 42 -2.77 -7.01 -1.50
C ILE A 42 -3.95 -7.92 -1.86
N LEU A 43 -3.81 -8.77 -2.88
CA LEU A 43 -4.86 -9.68 -3.31
C LEU A 43 -5.26 -10.67 -2.21
N THR A 44 -4.28 -11.18 -1.46
CA THR A 44 -4.54 -12.07 -0.32
C THR A 44 -5.28 -11.32 0.79
N SER A 45 -4.89 -10.07 1.08
CA SER A 45 -5.57 -9.21 2.06
C SER A 45 -6.99 -8.85 1.60
N ASN A 46 -7.20 -8.72 0.29
CA ASN A 46 -8.48 -8.34 -0.32
C ASN A 46 -9.44 -9.51 -0.50
N ASN A 47 -9.00 -10.76 -0.37
CA ASN A 47 -9.87 -11.92 -0.52
C ASN A 47 -11.07 -11.94 0.45
N GLY A 48 -10.98 -11.24 1.58
CA GLY A 48 -12.05 -11.12 2.57
C GLY A 48 -12.92 -9.86 2.43
N THR A 49 -12.76 -9.06 1.37
CA THR A 49 -13.53 -7.83 1.18
C THR A 49 -14.86 -8.07 0.44
N ASP A 50 -15.91 -7.35 0.85
CA ASP A 50 -17.20 -7.32 0.15
C ASP A 50 -17.27 -6.19 -0.89
N GLU A 51 -16.21 -5.38 -1.01
CA GLU A 51 -16.16 -4.28 -1.98
C GLU A 51 -15.88 -4.80 -3.40
N ILE A 52 -16.45 -4.12 -4.41
CA ILE A 52 -16.16 -4.39 -5.81
C ILE A 52 -14.85 -3.67 -6.16
N LEU A 53 -13.79 -4.45 -6.35
CA LEU A 53 -12.46 -3.95 -6.67
C LEU A 53 -12.11 -4.22 -8.13
N LEU A 54 -11.74 -3.15 -8.83
CA LEU A 54 -11.11 -3.18 -10.14
C LEU A 54 -9.61 -3.34 -9.95
N GLU A 55 -8.95 -4.08 -10.83
CA GLU A 55 -7.50 -4.32 -10.72
C GLU A 55 -7.08 -4.82 -9.33
N GLY A 56 -7.97 -5.53 -8.63
CA GLY A 56 -7.71 -6.12 -7.32
C GLY A 56 -7.78 -5.18 -6.10
N ASP A 57 -7.58 -3.87 -6.24
CA ASP A 57 -7.46 -2.91 -5.12
C ASP A 57 -7.98 -1.49 -5.41
N LEU A 58 -8.54 -1.23 -6.61
CA LEU A 58 -9.20 0.03 -6.93
C LEU A 58 -10.69 -0.09 -6.69
N LEU A 59 -11.24 0.73 -5.79
CA LEU A 59 -12.69 0.79 -5.58
C LEU A 59 -13.42 1.16 -6.88
N ALA A 60 -14.36 0.30 -7.29
CA ALA A 60 -15.21 0.57 -8.44
C ALA A 60 -16.03 1.87 -8.22
N PRO A 61 -16.00 2.84 -9.15
CA PRO A 61 -16.74 4.08 -9.00
C PRO A 61 -18.25 3.84 -8.88
N LYS A 62 -18.88 4.33 -7.81
CA LYS A 62 -20.35 4.18 -7.59
C LYS A 62 -21.20 5.16 -8.41
N THR A 63 -20.61 6.25 -8.92
CA THR A 63 -21.36 7.38 -9.50
C THR A 63 -20.78 7.95 -10.81
N ARG A 64 -19.71 7.36 -11.38
CA ARG A 64 -19.10 7.84 -12.64
C ARG A 64 -18.74 6.67 -13.55
N ASN A 65 -19.21 6.72 -14.79
CA ASN A 65 -19.08 5.64 -15.78
C ASN A 65 -17.67 5.51 -16.42
N ALA A 66 -16.66 6.23 -15.93
CA ALA A 66 -15.28 6.08 -16.39
C ALA A 66 -14.28 6.54 -15.31
N MET A 67 -13.27 5.72 -15.04
CA MET A 67 -12.13 6.01 -14.15
C MET A 67 -11.20 7.09 -14.69
N MET A 68 -11.39 7.51 -15.94
CA MET A 68 -10.55 8.50 -16.57
C MET A 68 -10.74 9.90 -15.98
N CYS A 69 -9.66 10.38 -15.37
CA CYS A 69 -9.49 11.75 -14.95
C CYS A 69 -9.18 12.68 -16.13
N TRP A 70 -10.20 12.95 -16.95
CA TRP A 70 -10.08 13.82 -18.13
C TRP A 70 -9.85 15.31 -17.78
N SER A 71 -9.92 15.70 -16.51
CA SER A 71 -9.75 17.09 -16.06
C SER A 71 -9.02 17.14 -14.73
N GLN A 72 -8.42 18.29 -14.38
CA GLN A 72 -7.80 18.53 -13.05
C GLN A 72 -8.78 18.35 -11.87
N SER A 73 -10.06 18.05 -12.11
CA SER A 73 -11.05 17.80 -11.08
C SER A 73 -10.77 16.55 -10.24
N CYS A 74 -10.09 15.52 -10.75
CA CYS A 74 -9.70 14.38 -9.91
C CYS A 74 -8.38 14.63 -9.15
N LEU A 75 -7.66 15.72 -9.43
CA LEU A 75 -6.43 16.00 -8.73
C LEU A 75 -6.76 16.64 -7.38
N TRP A 76 -5.94 16.32 -6.38
CA TRP A 76 -6.00 17.02 -5.11
C TRP A 76 -5.53 18.46 -5.29
N LYS A 77 -6.26 19.40 -4.68
CA LYS A 77 -5.93 20.82 -4.78
C LYS A 77 -4.63 21.10 -4.02
N LYS A 78 -3.70 21.82 -4.66
CA LYS A 78 -2.57 22.44 -3.95
C LYS A 78 -3.13 23.47 -2.98
N THR A 79 -2.98 23.24 -1.68
CA THR A 79 -3.05 24.36 -0.73
C THR A 79 -1.68 25.01 -0.64
N SER A 80 -1.58 26.24 -0.14
CA SER A 80 -0.28 26.90 0.11
C SER A 80 0.69 26.07 0.97
N ASN A 81 0.19 25.04 1.65
CA ASN A 81 0.94 24.11 2.49
C ASN A 81 1.00 22.66 1.93
N GLY A 82 0.63 22.41 0.66
CA GLY A 82 0.62 21.08 0.02
C GLY A 82 -0.76 20.41 -0.07
N LEU A 83 -0.80 19.12 -0.41
CA LEU A 83 -2.03 18.31 -0.50
C LEU A 83 -2.53 17.88 0.87
N ARG A 84 -3.61 18.49 1.36
CA ARG A 84 -4.17 18.15 2.66
C ARG A 84 -5.04 16.89 2.57
N GLY A 85 -4.61 15.83 3.26
CA GLY A 85 -5.40 14.61 3.46
C GLY A 85 -5.20 14.13 4.89
N GLU A 86 -6.29 13.69 5.53
CA GLU A 86 -6.30 13.17 6.90
C GLU A 86 -5.38 11.94 6.93
N ALA A 87 -4.21 12.12 7.52
CA ALA A 87 -3.33 11.07 7.93
C ALA A 87 -3.44 11.03 9.45
N GLU A 88 -3.96 9.94 10.03
CA GLU A 88 -3.57 9.63 11.42
C GLU A 88 -2.04 9.73 11.51
N ASP A 89 -1.48 10.14 12.65
CA ASP A 89 -0.04 10.40 12.87
C ASP A 89 0.91 9.33 12.27
N ARG A 90 0.40 8.10 12.08
CA ARG A 90 1.05 6.94 11.46
C ARG A 90 1.33 7.07 9.95
N LEU A 91 0.65 7.97 9.24
CA LEU A 91 0.86 8.27 7.82
C LEU A 91 1.74 9.51 7.59
N ARG A 92 2.50 9.97 8.59
CA ARG A 92 3.61 10.91 8.38
C ARG A 92 4.72 10.21 7.59
N HIS A 93 4.42 9.94 6.32
CA HIS A 93 5.14 9.02 5.49
C HIS A 93 6.30 9.80 4.88
N GLU A 94 7.44 9.73 5.56
CA GLU A 94 8.65 10.49 5.22
C GLU A 94 9.03 10.35 3.74
N GLY A 95 8.71 9.20 3.11
CA GLY A 95 8.90 8.97 1.68
C GLY A 95 8.28 10.03 0.77
N PHE A 96 7.05 10.48 1.05
CA PHE A 96 6.39 11.52 0.27
C PHE A 96 6.89 12.92 0.67
N HIS A 97 6.93 13.23 1.96
CA HIS A 97 7.25 14.58 2.43
C HIS A 97 8.70 15.01 2.10
N ARG A 98 9.63 14.05 2.06
CA ARG A 98 11.05 14.32 1.74
C ARG A 98 11.33 14.45 0.25
N LYS A 99 10.53 13.80 -0.61
CA LYS A 99 10.82 13.66 -2.05
C LYS A 99 9.83 14.37 -2.97
N THR A 100 8.75 14.90 -2.41
CA THR A 100 7.69 15.59 -3.15
C THR A 100 7.23 16.86 -2.41
N CYS A 101 6.44 17.69 -3.08
CA CYS A 101 5.76 18.83 -2.46
C CYS A 101 4.44 18.46 -1.76
N LEU A 102 4.08 17.17 -1.71
CA LEU A 102 2.84 16.70 -1.09
C LEU A 102 2.95 16.69 0.43
N ARG A 103 1.89 17.08 1.14
CA ARG A 103 1.88 17.23 2.60
C ARG A 103 0.56 16.79 3.19
N PHE A 104 0.44 15.50 3.52
CA PHE A 104 -0.67 14.97 4.32
C PHE A 104 -0.73 15.70 5.67
N VAL A 105 -1.93 16.18 6.04
CA VAL A 105 -2.16 16.91 7.29
C VAL A 105 -3.49 16.45 7.90
N PRO A 106 -3.61 16.40 9.24
CA PRO A 106 -4.87 16.11 9.89
C PRO A 106 -5.98 17.03 9.38
N ARG A 107 -7.12 16.44 9.03
CA ARG A 107 -8.31 17.18 8.60
C ARG A 107 -8.82 18.04 9.74
N LYS A 108 -9.41 19.18 9.37
CA LYS A 108 -10.19 20.01 10.27
C LYS A 108 -11.64 20.06 9.78
N ASN A 109 -11.85 20.77 8.68
CA ASN A 109 -13.17 21.04 8.10
C ASN A 109 -13.18 20.90 6.57
N GLU A 110 -12.11 20.36 5.99
CA GLU A 110 -11.99 20.14 4.55
C GLU A 110 -13.13 19.22 4.06
N TYR A 111 -13.77 19.62 2.96
CA TYR A 111 -14.84 18.84 2.33
C TYR A 111 -14.29 17.55 1.72
N ASP A 112 -13.23 17.68 0.90
CA ASP A 112 -12.52 16.54 0.30
C ASP A 112 -11.43 16.04 1.24
N TYR A 113 -11.42 14.74 1.56
CA TYR A 113 -10.37 14.14 2.40
C TYR A 113 -10.32 12.62 2.24
N ILE A 114 -9.13 12.06 2.50
CA ILE A 114 -8.92 10.61 2.60
C ILE A 114 -9.23 10.18 4.04
N SER A 115 -10.07 9.18 4.20
CA SER A 115 -10.40 8.52 5.47
C SER A 115 -9.69 7.18 5.50
N ILE A 116 -8.68 7.05 6.36
CA ILE A 116 -7.94 5.79 6.50
C ILE A 116 -8.71 4.91 7.45
N GLU A 117 -9.10 3.72 6.98
CA GLU A 117 -9.97 2.83 7.74
C GLU A 117 -9.39 1.42 7.79
N ASN A 118 -9.58 0.73 8.90
CA ASN A 118 -9.25 -0.69 9.04
C ASN A 118 -10.43 -1.53 8.53
N LYS A 119 -10.65 -1.57 7.20
CA LYS A 119 -11.61 -2.49 6.57
C LYS A 119 -10.90 -3.78 6.14
N ALA A 120 -11.65 -4.75 5.63
CA ALA A 120 -11.08 -5.96 5.06
C ALA A 120 -10.34 -5.62 3.76
N GLY A 121 -9.02 -5.79 3.75
CA GLY A 121 -8.18 -5.52 2.57
C GLY A 121 -7.43 -4.18 2.54
N CYS A 122 -6.58 -4.06 1.51
CA CYS A 122 -5.81 -2.89 1.09
C CYS A 122 -6.42 -2.38 -0.21
N PHE A 123 -7.04 -1.21 -0.18
CA PHE A 123 -7.63 -0.63 -1.39
C PHE A 123 -7.82 0.86 -1.27
N SER A 124 -7.97 1.51 -2.41
CA SER A 124 -8.12 2.96 -2.50
C SER A 124 -9.04 3.36 -3.65
N ASN A 125 -9.42 4.63 -3.66
CA ASN A 125 -10.06 5.23 -4.83
C ASN A 125 -8.97 5.74 -5.78
N LEU A 126 -9.25 5.78 -7.08
CA LEU A 126 -8.36 6.42 -8.04
C LEU A 126 -8.55 7.95 -8.05
N GLY A 127 -7.57 8.69 -7.53
CA GLY A 127 -7.60 10.14 -7.45
C GLY A 127 -8.60 10.68 -6.41
N ARG A 128 -8.83 12.00 -6.46
CA ARG A 128 -9.82 12.70 -5.63
C ARG A 128 -11.23 12.47 -6.19
N THR A 129 -12.10 11.85 -5.39
CA THR A 129 -13.48 11.53 -5.81
C THR A 129 -14.52 12.52 -5.32
N GLY A 130 -14.19 13.35 -4.33
CA GLY A 130 -15.09 14.34 -3.75
C GLY A 130 -15.66 13.91 -2.40
N GLY A 131 -15.63 14.79 -1.41
CA GLY A 131 -16.09 14.45 -0.06
C GLY A 131 -15.13 13.51 0.67
N ARG A 132 -15.68 12.69 1.57
CA ARG A 132 -14.95 11.62 2.25
C ARG A 132 -14.70 10.45 1.31
N GLN A 133 -13.44 10.11 1.04
CA GLN A 133 -13.06 8.89 0.32
C GLN A 133 -12.25 7.94 1.19
N VAL A 134 -12.55 6.64 1.13
CA VAL A 134 -11.88 5.63 1.95
C VAL A 134 -10.55 5.21 1.31
N LEU A 135 -9.53 5.02 2.14
CA LEU A 135 -8.33 4.25 1.87
C LEU A 135 -8.26 3.16 2.94
N SER A 136 -8.47 1.91 2.55
CA SER A 136 -8.45 0.79 3.48
C SER A 136 -7.03 0.31 3.69
N LEU A 137 -6.62 0.20 4.96
CA LEU A 137 -5.39 -0.46 5.37
C LEU A 137 -5.75 -1.42 6.50
N ASN A 138 -6.02 -2.67 6.13
CA ASN A 138 -6.21 -3.72 7.12
C ASN A 138 -4.98 -3.85 8.02
N ARG A 139 -5.20 -3.87 9.34
CA ARG A 139 -4.13 -4.03 10.34
C ARG A 139 -3.37 -5.33 10.11
N GLN A 140 -4.05 -6.36 9.64
CA GLN A 140 -3.51 -7.63 9.20
C GLN A 140 -3.31 -7.59 7.67
N GLY A 141 -2.06 -7.43 7.23
CA GLY A 141 -1.70 -7.60 5.81
C GLY A 141 -1.41 -6.31 5.02
N CYS A 142 -1.88 -5.14 5.46
CA CYS A 142 -1.68 -3.89 4.70
C CYS A 142 -0.72 -2.89 5.34
N LEU A 143 -0.33 -3.06 6.61
CA LEU A 143 0.54 -2.13 7.34
C LEU A 143 2.04 -2.28 6.99
N TYR A 144 2.33 -2.45 5.71
CA TYR A 144 3.68 -2.48 5.16
C TYR A 144 3.99 -1.16 4.47
N HIS A 145 5.21 -0.66 4.65
CA HIS A 145 5.64 0.63 4.10
C HIS A 145 5.32 0.76 2.60
N GLY A 146 5.62 -0.27 1.79
CA GLY A 146 5.33 -0.25 0.36
C GLY A 146 3.85 -0.27 0.00
N ILE A 147 3.04 -1.09 0.69
CA ILE A 147 1.59 -1.16 0.46
C ILE A 147 0.94 0.18 0.79
N ILE A 148 1.32 0.79 1.90
CA ILE A 148 0.83 2.13 2.25
C ILE A 148 1.14 3.15 1.14
N GLN A 149 2.36 3.12 0.59
CA GLN A 149 2.72 4.01 -0.53
C GLN A 149 1.93 3.71 -1.80
N HIS A 150 1.66 2.44 -2.08
CA HIS A 150 0.86 1.99 -3.21
C HIS A 150 -0.57 2.53 -3.14
N GLU A 151 -1.27 2.33 -2.01
CA GLU A 151 -2.65 2.80 -1.83
C GLU A 151 -2.77 4.33 -1.85
N ILE A 152 -1.74 5.02 -1.32
CA ILE A 152 -1.67 6.48 -1.40
C ILE A 152 -1.47 6.92 -2.86
N ASN A 153 -0.65 6.22 -3.66
CA ASN A 153 -0.48 6.55 -5.07
C ASN A 153 -1.78 6.39 -5.87
N HIS A 154 -2.58 5.36 -5.59
CA HIS A 154 -3.94 5.28 -6.12
C HIS A 154 -4.77 6.50 -5.75
N ALA A 155 -4.79 6.89 -4.47
CA ALA A 155 -5.52 8.08 -4.03
C ALA A 155 -5.02 9.37 -4.71
N LEU A 156 -3.75 9.43 -5.11
CA LEU A 156 -3.18 10.54 -5.86
C LEU A 156 -3.53 10.54 -7.35
N GLY A 157 -4.06 9.43 -7.88
CA GLY A 157 -4.52 9.30 -9.26
C GLY A 157 -3.64 8.42 -10.14
N PHE A 158 -2.74 7.60 -9.57
CA PHE A 158 -1.91 6.68 -10.33
C PHE A 158 -2.56 5.30 -10.43
N GLN A 159 -2.66 4.80 -11.66
CA GLN A 159 -3.09 3.44 -11.96
C GLN A 159 -1.91 2.47 -11.90
N HIS A 160 -2.19 1.18 -12.07
CA HIS A 160 -1.13 0.19 -12.18
C HIS A 160 -0.26 0.36 -13.43
N GLU A 161 1.02 0.02 -13.31
CA GLU A 161 2.00 0.19 -14.38
C GLU A 161 1.68 -0.70 -15.59
N GLN A 162 1.25 -1.95 -15.36
CA GLN A 162 0.91 -2.88 -16.44
C GLN A 162 -0.36 -2.53 -17.21
N SER A 163 -1.13 -1.55 -16.72
CA SER A 163 -2.35 -1.04 -17.36
C SER A 163 -2.06 0.13 -18.30
N ARG A 164 -0.80 0.61 -18.39
CA ARG A 164 -0.43 1.68 -19.32
C ARG A 164 -0.80 1.38 -20.77
N SER A 165 -1.17 2.42 -21.51
CA SER A 165 -1.55 2.28 -22.93
C SER A 165 -0.41 1.81 -23.84
N ASP A 166 0.85 1.95 -23.41
CA ASP A 166 2.05 1.52 -24.12
C ASP A 166 2.67 0.21 -23.59
N ARG A 167 2.00 -0.47 -22.63
CA ARG A 167 2.56 -1.62 -21.89
C ARG A 167 2.99 -2.80 -22.76
N ASP A 168 2.33 -3.03 -23.91
CA ASP A 168 2.63 -4.17 -24.79
C ASP A 168 4.02 -4.07 -25.46
N ASN A 169 4.69 -2.92 -25.35
CA ASN A 169 6.10 -2.78 -25.76
C ASN A 169 7.10 -3.30 -24.70
N TYR A 170 6.63 -3.57 -23.48
CA TYR A 170 7.46 -3.80 -22.29
C TYR A 170 7.12 -5.10 -21.57
N VAL A 171 5.85 -5.54 -21.62
CA VAL A 171 5.40 -6.79 -21.01
C VAL A 171 4.49 -7.54 -21.97
N ARG A 172 4.55 -8.87 -21.89
CA ARG A 172 3.54 -9.76 -22.45
C ARG A 172 2.62 -10.23 -21.34
N ILE A 173 1.31 -10.16 -21.59
CA ILE A 173 0.31 -10.81 -20.74
C ILE A 173 0.10 -12.24 -21.26
N ASN A 174 0.30 -13.22 -20.40
CA ASN A 174 0.10 -14.63 -20.70
C ASN A 174 -1.35 -15.00 -20.31
N TRP A 175 -2.29 -14.62 -21.17
CA TRP A 175 -3.74 -14.76 -20.93
C TRP A 175 -4.16 -16.19 -20.60
N GLU A 176 -3.45 -17.19 -21.13
CA GLU A 176 -3.68 -18.61 -20.86
C GLU A 176 -3.43 -19.01 -19.39
N ASN A 177 -2.68 -18.20 -18.65
CA ASN A 177 -2.39 -18.41 -17.23
C ASN A 177 -3.31 -17.61 -16.30
N ILE A 178 -4.31 -16.90 -16.82
CA ILE A 178 -5.19 -16.01 -16.05
C ILE A 178 -6.62 -16.56 -16.09
N ASP A 179 -7.34 -16.50 -14.96
CA ASP A 179 -8.76 -16.86 -14.93
C ASP A 179 -9.53 -15.91 -15.85
N PRO A 180 -10.35 -16.40 -16.79
CA PRO A 180 -11.17 -15.54 -17.65
C PRO A 180 -12.02 -14.51 -16.88
N GLN A 181 -12.45 -14.82 -15.66
CA GLN A 181 -13.17 -13.87 -14.79
C GLN A 181 -12.29 -12.75 -14.24
N MET A 182 -10.97 -12.98 -14.16
CA MET A 182 -9.97 -12.03 -13.67
C MET A 182 -9.23 -11.31 -14.79
N ALA A 183 -9.46 -11.68 -16.06
CA ALA A 183 -8.81 -11.07 -17.23
C ALA A 183 -9.02 -9.55 -17.30
N GLY A 184 -10.13 -9.04 -16.76
CA GLY A 184 -10.40 -7.62 -16.65
C GLY A 184 -9.31 -6.81 -15.95
N ASN A 185 -8.59 -7.41 -15.00
CA ASN A 185 -7.50 -6.77 -14.24
C ASN A 185 -6.21 -6.56 -15.05
N PHE A 186 -6.16 -7.09 -16.28
CA PHE A 186 -4.99 -7.00 -17.18
C PHE A 186 -5.30 -6.24 -18.46
N HIS A 187 -6.54 -5.76 -18.63
CA HIS A 187 -6.85 -4.90 -19.76
C HIS A 187 -6.05 -3.61 -19.62
N ARG A 188 -5.29 -3.29 -20.67
CA ARG A 188 -4.65 -1.98 -20.74
C ARG A 188 -5.72 -0.91 -20.88
N GLU A 189 -5.44 0.26 -20.35
CA GLU A 189 -6.21 1.46 -20.59
C GLU A 189 -5.99 1.93 -22.04
N GLU A 190 -7.07 2.32 -22.73
CA GLU A 190 -6.97 2.77 -24.13
C GLU A 190 -6.14 4.06 -24.26
N SER A 191 -6.20 4.90 -23.24
CA SER A 191 -5.45 6.16 -23.18
C SER A 191 -5.02 6.43 -21.76
N THR A 192 -3.71 6.58 -21.56
CA THR A 192 -3.12 6.93 -20.25
C THR A 192 -2.32 8.21 -20.37
N ASN A 193 -2.38 9.05 -19.33
CA ASN A 193 -1.46 10.17 -19.20
C ASN A 193 -0.15 9.68 -18.58
N ASN A 194 0.77 9.24 -19.44
CA ASN A 194 2.09 8.73 -19.03
C ASN A 194 3.07 9.82 -18.57
N LEU A 195 2.66 11.10 -18.56
CA LEU A 195 3.46 12.25 -18.15
C LEU A 195 4.83 12.34 -18.84
N ASN A 196 4.93 11.83 -20.07
CA ASN A 196 6.18 11.69 -20.83
C ASN A 196 7.29 10.95 -20.08
N THR A 197 6.92 9.99 -19.24
CA THR A 197 7.87 9.13 -18.51
C THR A 197 7.93 7.74 -19.12
N PRO A 198 9.09 7.05 -19.04
CA PRO A 198 9.23 5.69 -19.53
C PRO A 198 8.37 4.72 -18.71
N TYR A 199 8.16 3.53 -19.25
CA TYR A 199 7.62 2.39 -18.50
C TYR A 199 8.63 1.96 -17.42
N ASP A 200 8.15 1.71 -16.21
CA ASP A 200 8.99 1.40 -15.06
C ASP A 200 8.64 0.05 -14.42
N TYR A 201 9.41 -0.99 -14.78
CA TYR A 201 9.30 -2.32 -14.15
C TYR A 201 9.46 -2.30 -12.62
N SER A 202 10.19 -1.31 -12.09
CA SER A 202 10.44 -1.15 -10.66
C SER A 202 9.38 -0.30 -9.93
N SER A 203 8.36 0.19 -10.64
CA SER A 203 7.27 0.97 -10.04
C SER A 203 6.61 0.19 -8.92
N ILE A 204 6.30 0.87 -7.82
CA ILE A 204 5.52 0.27 -6.74
C ILE A 204 4.08 -0.06 -7.19
N MET A 205 3.64 0.52 -8.29
CA MET A 205 2.35 0.28 -8.94
C MET A 205 2.39 -0.88 -9.95
N HIS A 206 3.52 -1.58 -10.10
CA HIS A 206 3.61 -2.71 -11.02
C HIS A 206 3.17 -4.01 -10.33
N TYR A 207 2.34 -4.78 -11.04
CA TYR A 207 2.00 -6.14 -10.63
C TYR A 207 3.20 -7.07 -10.52
N GLY A 208 3.11 -8.05 -9.63
CA GLY A 208 4.00 -9.20 -9.66
C GLY A 208 3.77 -10.10 -10.86
N ARG A 209 4.78 -10.91 -11.19
CA ARG A 209 4.76 -11.88 -12.30
C ARG A 209 3.62 -12.90 -12.24
N THR A 210 3.20 -13.29 -11.04
CA THR A 210 2.17 -14.31 -10.78
C THR A 210 0.83 -13.73 -10.35
N ALA A 211 0.62 -12.42 -10.50
CA ALA A 211 -0.65 -11.76 -10.18
C ALA A 211 -1.82 -12.51 -10.84
N PHE A 212 -2.85 -12.86 -10.08
CA PHE A 212 -4.05 -13.59 -10.57
C PHE A 212 -3.78 -14.85 -11.39
N SER A 213 -2.61 -15.48 -11.23
CA SER A 213 -2.29 -16.70 -11.96
C SER A 213 -3.12 -17.87 -11.45
N ILE A 214 -3.68 -18.67 -12.37
CA ILE A 214 -4.49 -19.85 -12.03
C ILE A 214 -3.64 -21.05 -11.61
N GLN A 215 -2.32 -20.99 -11.81
CA GLN A 215 -1.40 -22.09 -11.53
C GLN A 215 -0.15 -21.56 -10.81
N TYR A 216 0.22 -22.23 -9.72
CA TYR A 216 1.44 -21.90 -8.98
C TYR A 216 2.68 -21.97 -9.89
N GLY A 217 3.51 -20.93 -9.84
CA GLY A 217 4.74 -20.82 -10.63
C GLY A 217 4.53 -20.51 -12.13
N LYS A 218 3.30 -20.21 -12.57
CA LYS A 218 3.04 -19.73 -13.93
C LYS A 218 2.90 -18.21 -13.93
N ASP A 219 3.70 -17.54 -14.75
CA ASP A 219 3.66 -16.10 -14.89
C ASP A 219 2.40 -15.67 -15.68
N SER A 220 1.63 -14.75 -15.14
CA SER A 220 0.60 -13.99 -15.86
C SER A 220 1.20 -12.81 -16.62
N ILE A 221 2.33 -12.28 -16.16
CA ILE A 221 3.08 -11.17 -16.79
C ILE A 221 4.53 -11.59 -17.01
N THR A 222 5.00 -11.47 -18.25
CA THR A 222 6.41 -11.67 -18.60
C THR A 222 7.01 -10.39 -19.17
N PRO A 223 8.05 -9.80 -18.55
CA PRO A 223 8.80 -8.69 -19.14
C PRO A 223 9.44 -9.06 -20.48
N ILE A 224 9.54 -8.09 -21.38
CA ILE A 224 10.18 -8.22 -22.69
C ILE A 224 11.09 -7.00 -22.94
N PRO A 225 12.21 -7.15 -23.69
CA PRO A 225 12.69 -8.40 -24.28
C PRO A 225 13.38 -9.34 -23.27
N ASP A 226 13.76 -8.86 -22.10
CA ASP A 226 14.43 -9.67 -21.07
C ASP A 226 13.41 -10.15 -20.01
N PRO A 227 13.06 -11.44 -19.98
CA PRO A 227 12.10 -12.00 -19.02
C PRO A 227 12.63 -12.06 -17.58
N ASN A 228 13.93 -11.81 -17.35
CA ASN A 228 14.54 -11.85 -16.02
C ASN A 228 14.41 -10.53 -15.26
N VAL A 229 13.95 -9.47 -15.91
CA VAL A 229 13.69 -8.18 -15.26
C VAL A 229 12.71 -8.39 -14.10
N GLN A 230 13.06 -7.87 -12.94
CA GLN A 230 12.21 -7.99 -11.76
C GLN A 230 11.06 -7.01 -11.84
N ILE A 231 9.84 -7.52 -11.63
CA ILE A 231 8.62 -6.74 -11.53
C ILE A 231 7.92 -7.07 -10.22
N GLY A 232 7.20 -6.08 -9.72
CA GLY A 232 6.50 -6.22 -8.48
C GLY A 232 7.43 -6.13 -7.26
N GLN A 233 8.16 -5.02 -7.13
CA GLN A 233 8.91 -4.69 -5.91
C GLN A 233 8.06 -3.93 -4.87
N ARG A 234 8.44 -3.99 -3.59
CA ARG A 234 7.61 -3.60 -2.43
C ARG A 234 8.29 -2.71 -1.41
N LYS A 235 9.53 -2.32 -1.69
CA LYS A 235 10.37 -1.63 -0.71
C LYS A 235 9.92 -0.18 -0.57
N GLY A 236 9.56 0.45 -1.67
CA GLY A 236 8.99 1.79 -1.70
C GLY A 236 8.91 2.33 -3.12
N MET A 237 8.43 3.57 -3.26
CA MET A 237 8.32 4.26 -4.54
C MET A 237 9.66 4.28 -5.28
N SER A 238 9.60 3.92 -6.56
CA SER A 238 10.71 4.05 -7.49
C SER A 238 11.04 5.52 -7.77
N TYR A 239 12.13 5.75 -8.48
CA TYR A 239 12.45 7.09 -8.98
C TYR A 239 11.33 7.66 -9.86
N TRP A 240 10.75 6.86 -10.75
CA TRP A 240 9.71 7.31 -11.67
C TRP A 240 8.36 7.51 -11.00
N ASP A 241 8.03 6.73 -9.97
CA ASP A 241 6.84 6.98 -9.13
C ASP A 241 6.90 8.41 -8.54
N ILE A 242 8.03 8.75 -7.91
CA ILE A 242 8.27 10.07 -7.32
C ILE A 242 8.26 11.17 -8.38
N MET A 243 8.93 10.93 -9.52
CA MET A 243 8.99 11.92 -10.59
C MET A 243 7.60 12.20 -11.17
N ARG A 244 6.79 11.16 -11.39
CA ARG A 244 5.42 11.30 -11.89
C ARG A 244 4.53 12.05 -10.91
N ILE A 245 4.66 11.81 -9.60
CA ILE A 245 3.99 12.63 -8.57
C ILE A 245 4.39 14.10 -8.74
N ASN A 246 5.69 14.37 -8.81
CA ASN A 246 6.21 15.75 -8.91
C ASN A 246 5.78 16.44 -10.20
N LEU A 247 5.70 15.72 -11.33
CA LEU A 247 5.20 16.25 -12.61
C LEU A 247 3.70 16.52 -12.55
N LEU A 248 2.90 15.54 -12.12
CA LEU A 248 1.44 15.64 -12.05
C LEU A 248 1.01 16.78 -11.13
N TYR A 249 1.64 16.87 -9.97
CA TYR A 249 1.41 17.91 -8.99
C TYR A 249 2.39 19.08 -9.13
N SER A 250 3.07 19.25 -10.27
CA SER A 250 4.00 20.36 -10.57
C SER A 250 4.74 20.90 -9.33
N CYS A 251 5.43 20.00 -8.64
CA CYS A 251 6.32 20.32 -7.54
C CYS A 251 7.54 21.05 -8.09
N LYS A 252 8.02 22.05 -7.35
CA LYS A 252 9.18 22.88 -7.70
C LYS A 252 10.39 22.47 -6.88
#